data_AF-A0A1A9BWN0-F1
#
_entry.id   AF-A0A1A9BWN0-F1
#
_cell.length_a   1.000
_cell.length_b   1.000
_cell.length_c   1.000
_cell.angle_alpha   90.00
_cell.angle_beta   90.00
_cell.angle_gamma   90.00
#
_symmetry.space_group_name_H-M   'P 1'
#
loop_
_entity.id
_entity.type
_entity.pdbx_description
1 polymer ?
#
loop_
_entity_poly.entity_id
_entity_poly.type
_entity_poly.pdbx_seq_one_letter_code
_entity_poly.pdbx_strand_id
1 'polypeptide(L)'
;MSLDDRVRSAVAALLHATGETQTELAAALGVSQAQVSRRQSGTAVWSLADCDAVAAHYGIDVLDLVAGPTRASEALPPGRRRTTSRSAVVQEGGAR
;
A
#
# COMPACT_ATOMS: atom_id res chain seq x y z
N MET A 1 -9.40 -17.15 -1.35
CA MET A 1 -9.04 -15.78 -1.74
C MET A 1 -8.74 -15.80 -3.22
N SER A 2 -9.45 -15.03 -4.05
CA SER A 2 -9.14 -14.91 -5.48
C SER A 2 -7.86 -14.08 -5.69
N LEU A 3 -7.32 -14.09 -6.91
CA LEU A 3 -6.18 -13.24 -7.26
C LEU A 3 -6.55 -11.75 -7.15
N ASP A 4 -7.73 -11.36 -7.60
CA ASP A 4 -8.26 -10.00 -7.48
C ASP A 4 -8.37 -9.54 -6.02
N ASP A 5 -8.87 -10.40 -5.13
CA ASP A 5 -8.90 -10.11 -3.69
C ASP A 5 -7.49 -9.92 -3.13
N ARG A 6 -6.54 -10.72 -3.61
CA ARG A 6 -5.15 -10.68 -3.16
C ARG A 6 -4.47 -9.38 -3.57
N VAL A 7 -4.60 -8.97 -4.83
CA VAL A 7 -4.06 -7.69 -5.32
C VAL A 7 -4.66 -6.53 -4.56
N ARG A 8 -5.99 -6.51 -4.38
CA ARG A 8 -6.68 -5.47 -3.60
C ARG A 8 -6.17 -5.40 -2.15
N SER A 9 -6.01 -6.55 -1.51
CA SER A 9 -5.49 -6.63 -0.14
C SER A 9 -4.05 -6.13 -0.07
N ALA A 10 -3.23 -6.46 -1.07
CA ALA A 10 -1.87 -5.96 -1.18
C ALA A 10 -1.82 -4.43 -1.37
N VAL A 11 -2.61 -3.87 -2.27
CA VAL A 11 -2.72 -2.42 -2.47
C VAL A 11 -3.18 -1.72 -1.18
N ALA A 12 -4.16 -2.29 -0.46
CA ALA A 12 -4.61 -1.75 0.82
C ALA A 12 -3.50 -1.76 1.88
N ALA A 13 -2.71 -2.83 1.94
CA ALA A 13 -1.57 -2.93 2.86
C ALA A 13 -0.48 -1.92 2.50
N LEU A 14 -0.18 -1.72 1.21
CA LEU A 14 0.79 -0.73 0.74
C LEU A 14 0.36 0.70 1.10
N LEU A 15 -0.88 1.09 0.79
CA LEU A 15 -1.44 2.39 1.18
C LEU A 15 -1.32 2.62 2.69
N HIS A 16 -1.64 1.61 3.48
CA HIS A 16 -1.50 1.69 4.94
C HIS A 16 -0.03 1.82 5.39
N ALA A 17 0.85 1.01 4.81
CA ALA A 17 2.27 0.95 5.17
C ALA A 17 3.04 2.21 4.78
N THR A 18 2.68 2.87 3.68
CA THR A 18 3.29 4.15 3.24
C THR A 18 2.54 5.36 3.77
N GLY A 19 1.28 5.19 4.17
CA GLY A 19 0.43 6.27 4.65
C GLY A 19 -0.22 7.07 3.54
N GLU A 20 -0.09 6.61 2.30
CA GLU A 20 -0.71 7.22 1.14
C GLU A 20 -2.22 6.97 1.10
N THR A 21 -2.90 7.92 0.47
CA THR A 21 -4.32 7.88 0.17
C THR A 21 -4.57 7.29 -1.22
N GLN A 22 -5.80 6.86 -1.49
CA GLN A 22 -6.19 6.45 -2.84
C GLN A 22 -6.05 7.56 -3.88
N THR A 23 -6.13 8.84 -3.46
CA THR A 23 -5.94 10.00 -4.34
C THR A 23 -4.48 10.12 -4.79
N GLU A 24 -3.53 9.94 -3.87
CA GLU A 24 -2.10 9.97 -4.18
C GLU A 24 -1.71 8.81 -5.10
N LEU A 25 -2.21 7.60 -4.81
CA LEU A 25 -2.02 6.46 -5.70
C LEU A 25 -2.64 6.72 -7.09
N ALA A 26 -3.85 7.28 -7.15
CA ALA A 26 -4.49 7.59 -8.43
C ALA A 26 -3.67 8.58 -9.25
N ALA A 27 -3.12 9.63 -8.61
CA ALA A 27 -2.24 10.59 -9.26
C ALA A 27 -0.98 9.92 -9.84
N ALA A 28 -0.35 9.01 -9.08
CA ALA A 28 0.82 8.27 -9.54
C ALA A 28 0.51 7.32 -10.72
N LEU A 29 -0.68 6.74 -10.73
CA LEU A 29 -1.15 5.85 -11.80
C LEU A 29 -1.72 6.61 -13.02
N GLY A 30 -1.85 7.94 -12.96
CA GLY A 30 -2.46 8.73 -14.02
C GLY A 30 -3.95 8.48 -14.23
N VAL A 31 -4.66 8.06 -13.17
CA VAL A 31 -6.11 7.77 -13.20
C VAL A 31 -6.86 8.61 -12.17
N SER A 32 -8.20 8.56 -12.20
CA SER A 32 -9.01 9.20 -11.15
C SER A 32 -9.05 8.38 -9.87
N GLN A 33 -9.22 9.06 -8.72
CA GLN A 33 -9.44 8.39 -7.43
C GLN A 33 -10.69 7.48 -7.47
N ALA A 34 -11.73 7.87 -8.22
CA ALA A 34 -12.93 7.04 -8.40
C ALA A 34 -12.65 5.71 -9.13
N GLN A 35 -11.64 5.66 -10.02
CA GLN A 35 -11.20 4.40 -10.63
C GLN A 35 -10.48 3.53 -9.60
N VAL A 36 -9.56 4.09 -8.80
CA VAL A 36 -8.88 3.35 -7.73
C VAL A 36 -9.87 2.84 -6.68
N SER A 37 -10.85 3.66 -6.28
CA SER A 37 -11.89 3.28 -5.32
C SER A 37 -12.76 2.12 -5.83
N ARG A 38 -13.14 2.13 -7.11
CA ARG A 38 -13.87 1.01 -7.73
C ARG A 38 -13.06 -0.29 -7.74
N ARG A 39 -11.75 -0.20 -8.01
CA ARG A 39 -10.84 -1.35 -7.94
C ARG A 39 -10.67 -1.87 -6.52
N GLN A 40 -10.53 -0.97 -5.54
CA GLN A 40 -10.44 -1.34 -4.12
C GLN A 40 -11.75 -1.91 -3.56
N SER A 41 -12.91 -1.46 -4.04
CA SER A 41 -14.22 -2.03 -3.67
C SER A 41 -14.57 -3.29 -4.45
N GLY A 42 -13.84 -3.61 -5.53
CA GLY A 42 -14.06 -4.82 -6.32
C GLY A 42 -15.15 -4.69 -7.36
N THR A 43 -15.62 -3.48 -7.60
CA THR A 43 -16.57 -3.16 -8.67
C THR A 43 -15.86 -2.97 -10.01
N ALA A 44 -14.53 -2.90 -10.00
CA ALA A 44 -13.67 -2.98 -11.17
C ALA A 44 -12.45 -3.88 -10.87
N VAL A 45 -11.90 -4.49 -11.91
CA VAL A 45 -10.69 -5.32 -11.79
C VAL A 45 -9.41 -4.47 -11.84
N TRP A 46 -8.36 -4.95 -11.18
CA TRP A 46 -6.99 -4.51 -11.42
C TRP A 46 -6.49 -5.20 -12.69
N SER A 47 -6.24 -4.43 -13.76
CA SER A 47 -5.60 -5.01 -14.96
C SER A 47 -4.13 -5.31 -14.66
N LEU A 48 -3.51 -6.18 -15.47
CA LEU A 48 -2.07 -6.46 -15.33
C LEU A 48 -1.22 -5.18 -15.49
N ALA A 49 -1.61 -4.29 -16.41
CA ALA A 49 -0.95 -2.99 -16.55
C ALA A 49 -1.09 -2.10 -15.30
N ASP A 50 -2.23 -2.17 -14.60
CA ASP A 50 -2.38 -1.48 -13.33
C ASP A 50 -1.49 -2.11 -12.25
N CYS A 51 -1.34 -3.44 -12.23
CA CYS A 51 -0.44 -4.13 -11.31
C CYS A 51 1.02 -3.71 -11.52
N ASP A 52 1.48 -3.65 -12.79
CA ASP A 52 2.82 -3.16 -13.13
C ASP A 52 3.01 -1.71 -12.67
N ALA A 53 2.04 -0.84 -12.91
CA ALA A 53 2.10 0.56 -12.52
C ALA A 53 2.11 0.75 -10.99
N VAL A 54 1.33 -0.05 -10.25
CA VAL A 54 1.37 -0.07 -8.78
C VAL A 54 2.74 -0.54 -8.29
N ALA A 55 3.26 -1.64 -8.83
CA ALA A 55 4.55 -2.18 -8.42
C ALA A 55 5.69 -1.17 -8.66
N ALA A 56 5.69 -0.54 -9.84
CA ALA A 56 6.62 0.53 -10.20
C ALA A 56 6.50 1.74 -9.26
N HIS A 57 5.28 2.18 -8.95
CA HIS A 57 5.05 3.28 -8.01
C HIS A 57 5.66 2.97 -6.64
N TYR A 58 5.39 1.78 -6.08
CA TYR A 58 5.90 1.36 -4.77
C TYR A 58 7.36 0.89 -4.76
N GLY A 59 7.99 0.74 -5.93
CA GLY A 59 9.38 0.31 -6.05
C GLY A 59 9.58 -1.14 -5.63
N ILE A 60 8.60 -2.00 -5.91
CA ILE A 60 8.61 -3.44 -5.61
C ILE A 60 8.48 -4.26 -6.90
N ASP A 61 8.78 -5.56 -6.85
CA ASP A 61 8.51 -6.45 -7.98
C ASP A 61 7.00 -6.74 -8.08
N VAL A 62 6.47 -6.88 -9.31
CA VAL A 62 5.05 -7.20 -9.52
C VAL A 62 4.67 -8.57 -8.95
N LEU A 63 5.61 -9.52 -8.90
CA LEU A 63 5.42 -10.83 -8.27
C LEU A 63 5.26 -10.70 -6.74
N ASP A 64 5.92 -9.74 -6.10
CA ASP A 64 5.72 -9.46 -4.68
C ASP A 64 4.33 -8.87 -4.41
N LEU A 65 3.83 -8.03 -5.32
CA LEU A 65 2.46 -7.49 -5.27
C LEU A 65 1.42 -8.63 -5.36
N VAL A 66 1.53 -9.51 -6.36
CA VAL A 66 0.57 -10.62 -6.56
C VAL A 66 0.78 -11.78 -5.60
N ALA A 67 1.92 -11.87 -4.90
CA ALA A 67 2.13 -12.82 -3.81
C ALA A 67 1.26 -12.48 -2.59
N GLY A 68 0.88 -11.20 -2.42
CA GLY A 68 -0.11 -10.74 -1.44
C GLY A 68 0.42 -9.71 -0.46
N PRO A 69 -0.40 -9.28 0.51
CA PRO A 69 -0.16 -8.10 1.34
C PRO A 69 1.12 -8.17 2.18
N THR A 70 1.44 -9.34 2.73
CA THR A 70 2.66 -9.52 3.54
C THR A 70 3.91 -9.33 2.68
N ARG A 71 3.99 -10.00 1.53
CA ARG A 71 5.15 -9.90 0.63
C ARG A 71 5.33 -8.50 0.06
N ALA A 72 4.24 -7.89 -0.42
CA ALA A 72 4.27 -6.52 -0.93
C ALA A 72 4.79 -5.53 0.13
N SER A 73 4.35 -5.65 1.39
CA SER A 73 4.78 -4.78 2.48
C SER A 73 6.24 -5.03 2.88
N GLU A 74 6.69 -6.28 2.88
CA GLU A 74 8.10 -6.65 3.14
C GLU A 74 9.05 -6.13 2.06
N ALA A 75 8.62 -6.10 0.80
CA ALA A 75 9.39 -5.63 -0.33
C ALA A 75 9.54 -4.10 -0.37
N LEU A 76 8.72 -3.34 0.38
CA LEU A 76 8.78 -1.87 0.38
C LEU A 76 10.19 -1.36 0.75
N PRO A 77 10.74 -0.42 -0.05
CA PRO A 77 12.00 0.25 0.27
C PRO A 77 11.94 0.94 1.66
N PRO A 78 13.05 0.99 2.41
CA PRO A 78 13.06 1.50 3.79
C PRO A 78 12.48 2.92 3.95
N GLY A 79 12.72 3.81 2.98
CA GLY A 79 12.24 5.19 3.01
C GLY A 79 10.76 5.38 2.63
N ARG A 80 10.07 4.32 2.17
CA ARG A 80 8.65 4.38 1.80
C ARG A 80 7.73 4.03 2.96
N ARG A 81 8.21 3.31 3.97
CA ARG A 81 7.40 2.93 5.12
C ARG A 81 7.15 4.17 5.98
N ARG A 82 5.93 4.33 6.47
CA ARG A 82 5.62 5.33 7.49
C ARG A 82 6.62 5.15 8.62
N THR A 83 7.44 6.17 8.86
CA THR A 83 8.20 6.24 10.09
C THR A 83 7.18 6.42 11.20
N THR A 84 6.76 5.34 11.83
CA THR A 84 6.11 5.44 13.13
C THR A 84 7.17 6.05 14.03
N SER A 85 7.15 7.37 14.20
CA SER A 85 7.80 8.02 15.32
C SER A 85 7.20 7.37 16.55
N ARG A 86 7.90 6.36 17.06
CA ARG A 86 7.63 5.72 18.33
C ARG A 86 7.83 6.84 19.33
N SER A 87 6.75 7.55 19.67
CA SER A 87 6.75 8.52 20.74
C SER A 87 7.47 7.88 21.90
N ALA A 88 8.62 8.46 22.23
CA ALA A 88 9.31 8.18 23.47
C ALA A 88 8.31 8.50 24.57
N VAL A 89 7.60 7.48 25.05
CA VAL A 89 7.09 7.46 26.42
C VAL A 89 8.34 7.42 27.30
N VAL A 90 8.90 8.61 27.49
CA VAL A 90 9.72 8.94 28.65
C VAL A 90 8.86 8.58 29.85
N GLN A 91 9.20 7.48 30.51
CA GLN A 91 8.77 7.26 31.88
C GLN A 91 9.55 8.24 32.75
N GLU A 92 9.11 9.50 32.74
CA GLU A 92 9.30 10.42 33.87
C GLU A 92 8.23 10.07 34.89
N GLY A 93 8.57 9.13 35.76
CA GLY A 93 7.84 8.82 36.99
C GLY A 93 8.74 9.12 38.18
N GLY A 94 8.98 10.40 38.43
CA GLY A 94 9.51 10.88 39.71
C GLY A 94 8.43 10.91 40.80
N ALA A 95 8.91 10.96 42.05
CA ALA A 95 8.20 11.02 43.33
C ALA A 95 7.69 9.64 43.84
N ARG A 96 8.14 9.14 45.01
CA ARG A 96 8.52 9.82 46.26
C ARG A 96 9.62 9.06 47.00
#